data_AF-A0A5J4UXL1-F1
#
_entry.id   AF-A0A5J4UXL1-F1
#
_cell.length_a   1.000
_cell.length_b   1.000
_cell.length_c   1.000
_cell.angle_alpha   90.00
_cell.angle_beta   90.00
_cell.angle_gamma   90.00
#
_symmetry.space_group_name_H-M   'P 1'
#
loop_
_entity.id
_entity.type
_entity.pdbx_description
1 polymer ?
#
loop_
_entity_poly.entity_id
_entity_poly.type
_entity_poly.pdbx_seq_one_letter_code
_entity_poly.pdbx_strand_id
1 'polypeptide(L)'
;MSNMDALKSIITEDSFVINEKYVPKHEVQNVVNVMIVTNNINPLKIENSDRRYVVCECHPVHRGDLKDINQFNPRDIPMTQAKKDIIRASVSPVDEVIISHFKSFRDGVTCSIVEGWKPQDMKLKNYQLAIKRICERTQKQVDGVRKFIYKMKEEMISIYESMLEEDIKEDAKEEQLNEQAKDGIEYD
;
A
#
# COMPACT_ATOMS: atom_id res chain seq x y z
N MET A 1 0.05 18.48 -5.17
CA MET A 1 -0.79 17.36 -5.65
C MET A 1 0.16 16.43 -6.39
N SER A 2 0.42 15.23 -5.88
CA SER A 2 1.35 14.34 -6.59
C SER A 2 0.71 13.87 -7.89
N ASN A 3 1.52 13.79 -8.94
CA ASN A 3 1.11 13.44 -10.30
C ASN A 3 0.86 11.92 -10.47
N MET A 4 0.38 11.25 -9.42
CA MET A 4 0.18 9.80 -9.39
C MET A 4 -0.88 9.36 -10.39
N ASP A 5 -1.95 10.15 -10.50
CA ASP A 5 -3.06 9.86 -11.41
C ASP A 5 -2.64 9.98 -12.88
N ALA A 6 -1.70 10.87 -13.20
CA ALA A 6 -1.18 11.00 -14.56
C ALA A 6 -0.34 9.79 -14.97
N LEU A 7 0.54 9.28 -14.10
CA LEU A 7 1.31 8.07 -14.41
C LEU A 7 0.39 6.84 -14.53
N LYS A 8 -0.59 6.73 -13.62
CA LYS A 8 -1.63 5.70 -13.67
C LYS A 8 -2.40 5.75 -15.01
N SER A 9 -2.76 6.94 -15.46
CA SER A 9 -3.43 7.20 -16.74
C SER A 9 -2.57 6.78 -17.93
N ILE A 10 -1.30 7.21 -18.00
CA ILE A 10 -0.37 6.85 -19.08
C ILE A 10 -0.19 5.33 -19.23
N ILE A 11 -0.25 4.58 -18.12
CA ILE A 11 -0.08 3.11 -18.16
C ILE A 11 -1.36 2.40 -18.64
N THR A 12 -2.55 2.97 -18.41
CA THR A 12 -3.82 2.24 -18.59
C THR A 12 -4.75 2.76 -19.67
N GLU A 13 -4.65 4.03 -20.05
CA GLU A 13 -5.57 4.62 -21.03
C GLU A 13 -5.25 4.12 -22.45
N ASP A 14 -6.27 3.90 -23.27
CA ASP A 14 -6.12 3.40 -24.64
C ASP A 14 -5.65 4.48 -25.63
N SER A 15 -5.85 5.75 -25.28
CA SER A 15 -5.42 6.91 -26.05
C SER A 15 -5.09 8.07 -25.12
N PHE A 16 -4.26 9.00 -25.59
CA PHE A 16 -4.03 10.25 -24.89
C PHE A 16 -3.79 11.40 -25.89
N VAL A 17 -3.96 12.63 -25.40
CA VAL A 17 -3.75 13.83 -26.21
C VAL A 17 -2.30 14.27 -26.13
N ILE A 18 -1.62 14.31 -27.27
CA ILE A 18 -0.28 14.87 -27.39
C ILE A 18 -0.38 16.37 -27.67
N ASN A 19 0.32 17.16 -26.85
CA ASN A 19 0.44 18.60 -27.00
C ASN A 19 1.89 18.99 -27.26
N GLU A 20 2.32 18.78 -28.52
CA GLU A 20 3.65 19.12 -28.98
C GLU A 20 3.81 20.62 -29.25
N LYS A 21 5.04 21.12 -29.08
CA LYS A 21 5.34 22.53 -29.32
C LYS A 21 5.20 22.85 -30.81
N TYR A 22 4.42 23.89 -31.12
CA TYR A 22 4.15 24.35 -32.50
C TYR A 22 3.37 23.36 -33.38
N VAL A 23 2.75 22.35 -32.79
CA VAL A 23 1.90 21.38 -33.49
C VAL A 23 0.50 21.44 -32.89
N PRO A 24 -0.58 21.34 -33.69
CA PRO A 24 -1.92 21.22 -33.15
C PRO A 24 -2.04 19.99 -32.26
N LYS A 25 -2.73 20.15 -31.12
CA LYS A 25 -3.08 19.03 -30.25
C LYS A 25 -3.82 17.96 -31.04
N HIS A 26 -3.42 16.72 -30.86
CA HIS A 26 -4.04 15.58 -31.52
C HIS A 26 -4.08 14.39 -30.56
N GLU A 27 -5.07 13.52 -30.77
CA GLU A 27 -5.24 12.30 -29.98
C GLU A 27 -4.54 11.15 -30.69
N VAL A 28 -3.78 10.36 -29.92
CA VAL A 28 -3.07 9.19 -30.43
C VAL A 28 -3.43 7.97 -29.61
N GLN A 29 -3.34 6.79 -30.24
CA GLN A 29 -3.45 5.52 -29.54
C GLN A 29 -2.24 5.30 -28.62
N ASN A 30 -2.48 4.85 -27.41
CA ASN A 30 -1.45 4.50 -26.45
C ASN A 30 -0.86 3.13 -26.75
N VAL A 31 0.46 3.09 -26.97
CA VAL A 31 1.25 1.86 -27.16
C VAL A 31 2.45 1.82 -26.21
N VAL A 32 2.41 2.63 -25.15
CA VAL A 32 3.55 2.85 -24.25
C VAL A 32 3.67 1.73 -23.24
N ASN A 33 4.89 1.22 -23.06
CA ASN A 33 5.29 0.43 -21.90
C ASN A 33 6.34 1.22 -21.12
N VAL A 34 6.14 1.36 -19.81
CA VAL A 34 6.99 2.21 -18.95
C VAL A 34 7.91 1.34 -18.10
N MET A 35 9.22 1.62 -18.15
CA MET A 35 10.21 1.06 -17.24
C MET A 35 10.84 2.21 -16.44
N ILE A 36 10.85 2.08 -15.12
CA ILE A 36 11.43 3.07 -14.21
C ILE A 36 12.62 2.43 -13.50
N VAL A 37 13.77 3.10 -13.56
CA VAL A 37 14.98 2.69 -12.86
C VAL A 37 15.40 3.83 -11.94
N THR A 38 15.69 3.51 -10.68
CA THR A 38 15.94 4.49 -9.64
C THR A 38 16.76 3.88 -8.52
N ASN A 39 17.61 4.71 -7.92
CA ASN A 39 18.34 4.38 -6.69
C ASN A 39 17.67 4.99 -5.44
N ASN A 40 16.54 5.68 -5.60
CA ASN A 40 15.77 6.21 -4.48
C ASN A 40 14.95 5.08 -3.84
N ILE A 41 15.04 4.97 -2.51
CA ILE A 41 14.33 3.97 -1.69
C ILE A 41 12.80 4.11 -1.74
N ASN A 42 12.27 5.30 -2.02
CA ASN A 42 10.83 5.53 -2.18
C ASN A 42 10.56 6.34 -3.45
N PRO A 43 10.62 5.69 -4.63
CA PRO A 43 10.57 6.39 -5.91
C PRO A 43 9.15 6.76 -6.34
N LEU A 44 8.15 5.99 -5.92
CA LEU A 44 6.77 6.15 -6.33
C LEU A 44 5.84 5.70 -5.22
N LYS A 45 4.77 6.47 -4.99
CA LYS A 45 3.69 6.04 -4.09
C LYS A 45 2.86 4.94 -4.76
N ILE A 46 2.89 3.74 -4.19
CA ILE A 46 2.12 2.59 -4.66
C ILE A 46 1.04 2.26 -3.62
N GLU A 47 -0.18 1.99 -4.10
CA GLU A 47 -1.29 1.53 -3.26
C GLU A 47 -1.31 0.00 -3.20
N ASN A 48 -1.78 -0.57 -2.10
CA ASN A 48 -1.80 -2.04 -1.92
C ASN A 48 -2.62 -2.78 -2.98
N SER A 49 -3.73 -2.20 -3.41
CA SER A 49 -4.58 -2.75 -4.47
C SER A 49 -4.04 -2.48 -5.88
N ASP A 50 -2.90 -1.79 -6.02
CA ASP A 50 -2.39 -1.42 -7.33
C ASP A 50 -1.69 -2.59 -8.04
N ARG A 51 -2.32 -3.01 -9.13
CA ARG A 51 -1.90 -4.12 -10.00
C ARG A 51 -1.11 -3.68 -11.24
N ARG A 52 -0.61 -2.44 -11.31
CA ARG A 52 0.12 -1.90 -12.47
C ARG A 52 1.64 -1.97 -12.36
N TYR A 53 2.16 -2.08 -11.15
CA TYR A 53 3.59 -1.94 -10.87
C TYR A 53 4.18 -3.27 -10.40
N VAL A 54 5.13 -3.78 -11.19
CA VAL A 54 6.10 -4.79 -10.76
C VAL A 54 7.29 -4.05 -10.17
N VAL A 55 7.71 -4.42 -8.96
CA VAL A 55 8.90 -3.86 -8.31
C VAL A 55 9.92 -4.96 -8.13
N CYS A 56 11.12 -4.73 -8.64
CA CYS A 56 12.26 -5.63 -8.54
C CYS A 56 13.44 -4.89 -7.93
N GLU A 57 14.08 -5.52 -6.94
CA GLU A 57 15.39 -5.08 -6.47
C GLU A 57 16.48 -5.70 -7.34
N CYS A 58 17.38 -4.85 -7.81
CA CYS A 58 18.50 -5.27 -8.64
C CYS A 58 19.74 -5.43 -7.76
N HIS A 59 20.13 -6.68 -7.48
CA HIS A 59 21.39 -6.98 -6.78
C HIS A 59 22.43 -7.57 -7.76
N PRO A 60 23.73 -7.18 -7.67
CA PRO A 60 24.78 -7.69 -8.55
C PRO A 60 24.91 -9.22 -8.58
N VAL A 61 24.45 -9.91 -7.52
CA VAL A 61 24.47 -11.38 -7.41
C VAL A 61 23.64 -12.08 -8.50
N HIS A 62 22.63 -11.40 -9.04
CA HIS A 62 21.75 -11.94 -10.09
C HIS A 62 22.29 -11.71 -11.51
N ARG A 63 23.52 -11.22 -11.63
CA ARG A 63 24.13 -10.95 -12.93
C ARG A 63 24.38 -12.28 -13.67
N GLY A 64 23.61 -12.51 -14.73
CA GLY A 64 23.69 -13.71 -15.55
C GLY A 64 22.55 -14.69 -15.33
N ASP A 65 21.62 -14.40 -14.41
CA ASP A 65 20.40 -15.18 -14.21
C ASP A 65 19.49 -15.02 -15.44
N LEU A 66 19.51 -16.01 -16.33
CA LEU A 66 18.61 -16.09 -17.47
C LEU A 66 17.37 -16.89 -17.07
N LYS A 67 16.34 -16.20 -16.58
CA LYS A 67 15.02 -16.81 -16.35
C LYS A 67 14.19 -16.74 -17.63
N ASP A 68 13.57 -17.86 -17.97
CA ASP A 68 12.57 -17.89 -19.03
C ASP A 68 11.33 -17.10 -18.57
N ILE A 69 10.93 -16.11 -19.38
CA ILE A 69 9.78 -15.24 -19.13
C ILE A 69 8.53 -15.67 -19.90
N ASN A 70 8.57 -16.80 -20.62
CA ASN A 70 7.43 -17.29 -21.40
C ASN A 70 6.15 -17.51 -20.57
N GLN A 71 6.30 -17.80 -19.27
CA GLN A 71 5.19 -17.99 -18.34
C GLN A 71 4.80 -16.71 -17.60
N PHE A 72 5.54 -15.60 -17.79
CA PHE A 72 5.23 -14.34 -17.12
C PHE A 72 3.94 -13.76 -17.70
N ASN A 73 2.94 -13.61 -16.84
CA ASN A 73 1.68 -12.96 -17.18
C ASN A 73 1.71 -11.51 -16.67
N PRO A 74 1.79 -10.49 -17.55
CA PRO A 74 1.82 -9.08 -17.13
C PRO A 74 0.55 -8.61 -16.42
N ARG A 75 -0.54 -9.39 -16.45
CA ARG A 75 -1.78 -9.09 -15.72
C ARG A 75 -1.80 -9.65 -14.31
N ASP A 76 -0.89 -10.57 -13.99
CA ASP A 76 -0.77 -11.21 -12.70
C ASP A 76 0.53 -10.73 -12.02
N ILE A 77 0.41 -9.60 -11.33
CA ILE A 77 1.57 -8.92 -10.75
C ILE A 77 1.83 -9.46 -9.34
N PRO A 78 3.01 -10.06 -9.09
CA PRO A 78 3.33 -10.61 -7.77
C PRO A 78 3.54 -9.51 -6.74
N MET A 79 3.21 -9.81 -5.48
CA MET A 79 3.50 -8.95 -4.33
C MET A 79 4.90 -9.27 -3.80
N THR A 80 5.94 -8.67 -4.41
CA THR A 80 7.35 -8.82 -4.02
C THR A 80 7.67 -8.02 -2.75
N GLN A 81 8.71 -8.41 -2.00
CA GLN A 81 9.12 -7.69 -0.78
C GLN A 81 9.36 -6.19 -1.04
N ALA A 82 10.14 -5.88 -2.07
CA ALA A 82 10.40 -4.50 -2.47
C ALA A 82 9.11 -3.71 -2.78
N LYS A 83 8.08 -4.36 -3.33
CA LYS A 83 6.77 -3.72 -3.54
C LYS A 83 6.07 -3.44 -2.21
N LYS A 84 6.10 -4.40 -1.28
CA LYS A 84 5.52 -4.24 0.07
C LYS A 84 6.20 -3.11 0.82
N ASP A 85 7.52 -3.01 0.74
CA ASP A 85 8.28 -1.96 1.43
C ASP A 85 7.91 -0.57 0.90
N ILE A 86 7.78 -0.41 -0.42
CA ILE A 86 7.31 0.85 -1.02
C ILE A 86 5.86 1.16 -0.62
N ILE A 87 4.98 0.16 -0.58
CA ILE A 87 3.59 0.33 -0.11
C ILE A 87 3.58 0.76 1.35
N ARG A 88 4.36 0.10 2.21
CA ARG A 88 4.49 0.39 3.64
C ARG A 88 5.02 1.80 3.88
N ALA A 89 6.07 2.20 3.17
CA ALA A 89 6.60 3.56 3.21
C ALA A 89 5.62 4.62 2.68
N SER A 90 4.59 4.19 1.94
CA SER A 90 3.55 5.03 1.35
C SER A 90 2.26 5.11 2.19
N VAL A 91 2.18 4.36 3.30
CA VAL A 91 1.02 4.30 4.19
C VAL A 91 0.69 5.69 4.74
N SER A 92 -0.60 6.03 4.78
CA SER A 92 -1.00 7.32 5.33
C SER A 92 -1.00 7.29 6.86
N PRO A 93 -0.79 8.43 7.55
CA PRO A 93 -0.89 8.49 9.01
C PRO A 93 -2.23 8.02 9.58
N VAL A 94 -3.29 8.03 8.77
CA VAL A 94 -4.61 7.51 9.17
C VAL A 94 -4.64 5.99 9.08
N ASP A 95 -4.05 5.45 8.01
CA ASP A 95 -3.91 4.01 7.83
C ASP A 95 -3.02 3.39 8.92
N GLU A 96 -1.93 4.05 9.32
CA GLU A 96 -1.09 3.61 10.45
C GLU A 96 -1.90 3.43 11.74
N VAL A 97 -2.77 4.40 12.05
CA VAL A 97 -3.66 4.33 13.22
C VAL A 97 -4.69 3.21 13.09
N ILE A 98 -5.17 2.96 11.88
CA ILE A 98 -6.13 1.89 11.62
C ILE A 98 -5.46 0.52 11.74
N ILE A 99 -4.22 0.37 11.24
CA ILE A 99 -3.42 -0.84 11.34
C ILE A 99 -3.11 -1.13 12.81
N SER A 100 -2.63 -0.14 13.57
CA SER A 100 -2.27 -0.32 14.99
C SER A 100 -3.46 -0.67 15.90
N HIS A 101 -4.66 -0.26 15.51
CA HIS A 101 -5.90 -0.52 16.25
C HIS A 101 -6.92 -1.34 15.44
N PHE A 102 -6.45 -2.20 14.54
CA PHE A 102 -7.30 -2.92 13.59
C PHE A 102 -8.46 -3.67 14.26
N LYS A 103 -8.17 -4.44 15.32
CA LYS A 103 -9.19 -5.18 16.08
C LYS A 103 -10.28 -4.26 16.63
N SER A 104 -9.89 -3.12 17.21
CA SER A 104 -10.82 -2.12 17.75
C SER A 104 -11.71 -1.52 16.65
N PHE A 105 -11.16 -1.24 15.46
CA PHE A 105 -11.94 -0.74 14.33
C PHE A 105 -12.87 -1.82 13.73
N ARG A 106 -12.43 -3.08 13.69
CA ARG A 106 -13.24 -4.24 13.25
C ARG A 106 -14.47 -4.45 14.14
N ASP A 107 -14.27 -4.45 15.46
CA ASP A 107 -15.33 -4.70 16.44
C ASP A 107 -16.22 -3.47 16.68
N GLY A 108 -15.70 -2.29 16.36
CA GLY A 108 -16.36 -1.00 16.48
C GLY A 108 -15.90 -0.23 17.71
N VAL A 109 -15.34 0.96 17.48
CA VAL A 109 -14.72 1.81 18.51
C VAL A 109 -15.46 3.14 18.65
N THR A 110 -15.56 3.68 19.87
CA THR A 110 -16.26 4.95 20.11
C THR A 110 -15.53 6.14 19.47
N CYS A 111 -16.29 7.12 18.98
CA CYS A 111 -15.70 8.30 18.31
C CYS A 111 -14.71 9.06 19.22
N SER A 112 -14.99 9.15 20.52
CA SER A 112 -14.11 9.83 21.49
C SER A 112 -12.72 9.19 21.58
N ILE A 113 -12.65 7.86 21.52
CA ILE A 113 -11.36 7.14 21.56
C ILE A 113 -10.61 7.36 20.25
N VAL A 114 -11.30 7.21 19.11
CA VAL A 114 -10.70 7.41 17.79
C VAL A 114 -10.11 8.81 17.63
N GLU A 115 -10.82 9.84 18.08
CA GLU A 115 -10.32 11.22 18.02
C GLU A 115 -9.05 11.44 18.87
N GLY A 116 -8.87 10.64 19.92
CA GLY A 116 -7.64 10.60 20.73
C GLY A 116 -6.44 9.97 20.02
N TRP A 117 -6.68 9.10 19.03
CA TRP A 117 -5.63 8.48 18.20
C TRP A 117 -5.23 9.32 16.98
N LYS A 118 -5.78 10.53 16.86
CA LYS A 118 -5.48 11.44 15.76
C LYS A 118 -3.98 11.76 15.72
N PRO A 119 -3.30 11.61 14.56
CA PRO A 119 -1.91 12.06 14.38
C PRO A 119 -1.72 13.53 14.77
N GLN A 120 -0.59 13.87 15.38
CA GLN A 120 -0.36 15.22 15.94
C GLN A 120 -0.49 16.31 14.88
N ASP A 121 0.11 16.10 13.71
CA ASP A 121 0.18 17.08 12.61
C ASP A 121 -1.13 17.23 11.81
N MET A 122 -2.15 16.40 12.07
CA MET A 122 -3.40 16.40 11.32
C MET A 122 -4.50 17.19 12.02
N LYS A 123 -5.23 18.03 11.27
CA LYS A 123 -6.46 18.68 11.77
C LYS A 123 -7.57 17.65 12.00
N LEU A 124 -8.30 17.78 13.10
CA LEU A 124 -9.37 16.84 13.49
C LEU A 124 -10.41 16.61 12.37
N LYS A 125 -10.85 17.67 11.69
CA LYS A 125 -11.81 17.56 10.58
C LYS A 125 -11.27 16.72 9.41
N ASN A 126 -9.98 16.84 9.10
CA ASN A 126 -9.34 16.07 8.03
C ASN A 126 -9.24 14.59 8.42
N TYR A 127 -8.89 14.32 9.68
CA TYR A 127 -8.83 12.96 10.22
C TYR A 127 -10.20 12.27 10.20
N GLN A 128 -11.25 12.95 10.67
CA GLN A 128 -12.63 12.45 10.60
C GLN A 128 -13.09 12.18 9.15
N LEU A 129 -12.69 13.03 8.20
CA LEU A 129 -13.03 12.83 6.77
C LEU A 129 -12.30 11.62 6.19
N ALA A 130 -11.03 11.43 6.53
CA ALA A 130 -10.24 10.28 6.09
C ALA A 130 -10.78 8.97 6.66
N ILE A 131 -11.06 8.90 7.97
CA ILE A 131 -11.63 7.71 8.61
C ILE A 131 -12.97 7.31 7.98
N LYS A 132 -13.84 8.27 7.65
CA LYS A 132 -15.14 7.98 7.03
C LYS A 132 -15.04 7.27 5.67
N ARG A 133 -13.88 7.33 5.00
CA ARG A 133 -13.67 6.57 3.76
C ARG A 133 -13.55 5.07 4.06
N ILE A 134 -12.95 4.72 5.19
CA ILE A 134 -12.56 3.36 5.58
C ILE A 134 -13.58 2.73 6.55
N CYS A 135 -14.13 3.53 7.45
CA CYS A 135 -15.08 3.11 8.48
C CYS A 135 -16.44 3.78 8.28
N GLU A 136 -17.49 3.07 8.66
CA GLU A 136 -18.84 3.59 8.81
C GLU A 136 -19.08 4.10 10.22
N ARG A 137 -19.78 5.22 10.31
CA ARG A 137 -20.21 5.78 11.59
C ARG A 137 -21.63 5.30 11.91
N THR A 138 -21.77 4.44 12.90
CA THR A 138 -23.06 3.86 13.32
C THR A 138 -23.34 4.16 14.80
N GLN A 139 -24.57 3.95 15.25
CA GLN A 139 -24.94 4.06 16.66
C GLN A 139 -25.02 2.67 17.29
N LYS A 140 -24.43 2.51 18.47
CA LYS A 140 -24.51 1.27 19.25
C LYS A 140 -24.83 1.61 20.71
N GLN A 141 -25.63 0.77 21.36
CA GLN A 141 -25.83 0.85 22.81
C GLN A 141 -24.60 0.23 23.49
N VAL A 142 -23.91 1.04 24.28
CA VAL A 142 -22.75 0.63 25.09
C VAL A 142 -23.02 1.15 26.49
N ASP A 143 -23.09 0.25 27.48
CA ASP A 143 -23.41 0.57 28.87
C ASP A 143 -24.76 1.29 29.06
N GLY A 144 -25.79 0.87 28.30
CA GLY A 144 -27.13 1.47 28.36
C GLY A 144 -27.26 2.84 27.67
N VAL A 145 -26.16 3.45 27.23
CA VAL A 145 -26.16 4.75 26.53
C VAL A 145 -25.93 4.55 25.03
N ARG A 146 -26.69 5.28 24.20
CA ARG A 146 -26.43 5.32 22.75
C ARG A 146 -25.18 6.15 22.48
N LYS A 147 -24.13 5.50 21.98
CA LYS A 147 -22.88 6.16 21.57
C LYS A 147 -22.67 5.97 20.07
N PHE A 148 -22.07 6.97 19.42
CA PHE A 148 -21.59 6.82 18.05
C PHE A 148 -20.27 6.06 18.05
N ILE A 149 -20.17 5.07 17.17
CA ILE A 149 -18.98 4.27 16.95
C ILE A 149 -18.54 4.36 15.49
N TYR A 150 -17.24 4.20 15.26
CA TYR A 150 -16.68 3.88 13.95
C TYR A 150 -16.49 2.36 13.88
N LYS A 151 -17.06 1.74 12.85
CA LYS A 151 -16.84 0.33 12.52
C LYS A 151 -16.26 0.24 11.11
N MET A 152 -15.22 -0.56 10.93
CA MET A 152 -14.61 -0.76 9.61
C MET A 152 -15.63 -1.37 8.64
N LYS A 153 -15.59 -0.92 7.38
CA LYS A 153 -16.39 -1.48 6.30
C LYS A 153 -15.90 -2.89 5.95
N GLU A 154 -16.82 -3.77 5.57
CA GLU A 154 -16.50 -5.19 5.30
C GLU A 154 -15.46 -5.34 4.18
N GLU A 155 -15.59 -4.55 3.11
CA GLU A 155 -14.63 -4.56 2.00
C GLU A 155 -13.23 -4.07 2.40
N MET A 156 -13.15 -3.25 3.46
CA MET A 156 -11.86 -2.77 3.97
C MET A 156 -11.24 -3.78 4.93
N ILE A 157 -12.04 -4.54 5.69
CA ILE A 157 -11.54 -5.57 6.61
C ILE A 157 -10.61 -6.54 5.87
N SER A 158 -11.07 -7.07 4.73
CA SER A 158 -10.26 -8.00 3.91
C SER A 158 -8.91 -7.40 3.48
N ILE A 159 -8.87 -6.11 3.15
CA ILE A 159 -7.66 -5.44 2.66
C ILE A 159 -6.63 -5.26 3.79
N TYR A 160 -7.07 -4.82 4.97
CA TYR A 160 -6.15 -4.63 6.11
C TYR A 160 -5.78 -5.96 6.79
N GLU A 161 -6.67 -6.95 6.78
CA GLU A 161 -6.37 -8.29 7.31
C GLU A 161 -5.28 -8.98 6.47
N SER A 162 -5.33 -8.88 5.13
CA SER A 162 -4.26 -9.42 4.28
C SER A 162 -2.92 -8.71 4.51
N MET A 163 -2.91 -7.39 4.70
CA MET A 163 -1.69 -6.64 5.06
C MET A 163 -1.08 -7.14 6.37
N LEU A 164 -1.91 -7.32 7.41
CA LEU A 164 -1.46 -7.77 8.73
C LEU A 164 -0.97 -9.22 8.73
N GLU A 165 -1.65 -10.12 8.01
CA GLU A 165 -1.23 -11.51 7.89
C GLU A 165 0.08 -11.67 7.14
N GLU A 166 0.33 -10.82 6.15
CA GLU A 166 1.61 -10.81 5.42
C GLU A 166 2.75 -10.35 6.33
N ASP A 167 2.54 -9.29 7.12
CA ASP A 167 3.53 -8.76 8.07
C ASP A 167 3.94 -9.82 9.13
N ILE A 168 2.97 -10.50 9.74
CA ILE A 168 3.25 -11.54 10.75
C ILE A 168 4.07 -12.70 10.16
N LYS A 169 3.82 -13.07 8.90
CA LYS A 169 4.56 -14.14 8.21
C LYS A 169 5.99 -13.72 7.85
N GLU A 170 6.21 -12.43 7.62
CA GLU A 170 7.54 -11.87 7.33
C GLU A 170 8.37 -11.78 8.60
N ASP A 171 7.83 -11.18 9.67
CA ASP A 171 8.50 -11.08 10.97
C ASP A 171 8.95 -12.46 11.47
N ALA A 172 8.07 -13.47 11.37
CA ALA A 172 8.39 -14.84 11.76
C ALA A 172 9.50 -15.49 10.90
N LYS A 173 9.63 -15.13 9.61
CA LYS A 173 10.71 -15.63 8.75
C LYS A 173 12.04 -14.96 9.06
N GLU A 174 12.03 -13.65 9.31
CA GLU A 174 13.22 -12.90 9.70
C GLU A 174 13.76 -13.36 11.05
N GLU A 175 12.87 -13.61 12.02
CA GLU A 175 13.24 -14.21 13.32
C GLU A 175 13.91 -15.57 13.14
N GLN A 176 13.34 -16.45 12.31
CA GLN A 176 13.94 -17.77 12.01
C GLN A 176 15.30 -17.67 11.31
N LEU A 177 15.47 -16.76 10.35
CA LEU A 177 16.78 -16.54 9.70
C LEU A 177 17.82 -16.00 10.69
N ASN A 178 17.41 -15.07 11.56
CA ASN A 178 18.28 -14.49 12.57
C ASN A 178 18.68 -15.49 13.66
N GLU A 179 17.82 -16.45 13.99
CA GLU A 179 18.16 -17.57 14.86
C GLU A 179 19.15 -18.54 14.19
N GLN A 180 18.90 -18.92 12.93
CA GLN A 180 19.82 -19.79 12.17
C GLN A 180 21.20 -19.16 11.94
N ALA A 181 21.27 -17.84 11.76
CA ALA A 181 22.54 -17.11 11.63
C ALA A 181 23.34 -17.04 12.94
N LYS A 182 22.68 -17.17 14.11
CA LYS A 182 23.34 -17.20 15.42
C LYS A 182 23.92 -18.59 15.75
N ASP A 183 23.26 -19.65 15.31
CA ASP A 183 23.74 -21.04 15.50
C ASP A 183 24.89 -21.43 14.56
N GLY A 184 25.15 -20.65 13.50
CA GLY A 184 26.24 -20.88 12.54
C GLY A 184 27.60 -20.28 12.92
N ILE A 185 27.74 -19.69 14.10
CA ILE A 185 29.00 -19.11 14.59
C ILE A 185 29.55 -19.96 15.74
N GLU A 186 29.98 -21.18 15.42
CA GLU A 186 30.84 -21.97 16.31
C GLU A 186 32.29 -21.51 16.06
N TYR A 187 32.91 -20.86 17.05
CA TYR A 187 34.30 -20.41 16.98
C TYR A 187 35.23 -21.60 17.27
N ASP A 188 35.99 -22.04 16.26
CA ASP A 188 37.22 -22.84 16.44
C ASP A 188 38.39 -21.99 16.99
#